data_AF-A0A5B8NT51-F1
#
_entry.id   AF-A0A5B8NT51-F1
#
_cell.length_a   1.000
_cell.length_b   1.000
_cell.length_c   1.000
_cell.angle_alpha   90.00
_cell.angle_beta   90.00
_cell.angle_gamma   90.00
#
_symmetry.space_group_name_H-M   'P 1'
#
loop_
_entity.id
_entity.type
_entity.pdbx_description
1 polymer ?
#
loop_
_entity_poly.entity_id
_entity_poly.type
_entity_poly.pdbx_seq_one_letter_code
_entity_poly.pdbx_strand_id
1 'polypeptide(L)'
;MLSWLLLTVVVAFFALIIALIMGTLSGSGERQSARELHPRAELMQGNRNAVATHDVDAVHLELALRGYRQDQVDDLIEALFARIDYLEQQVQGAGKTREVSAHTE
;
A
#
# COMPACT_ATOMS: atom_id res chain seq x y z
N MET A 1 6.41 53.90 12.10
CA MET A 1 6.56 52.82 13.10
C MET A 1 5.53 51.70 12.92
N LEU A 2 4.25 52.01 12.65
CA LEU A 2 3.20 50.98 12.47
C LEU A 2 3.35 50.10 11.23
N SER A 3 3.98 50.61 10.16
CA SER A 3 4.19 49.89 8.89
C SER A 3 5.04 48.62 9.04
N TRP A 4 6.09 48.66 9.88
CA TRP A 4 6.93 47.49 10.12
C TRP A 4 6.20 46.42 10.93
N LEU A 5 5.41 46.82 11.94
CA LEU A 5 4.54 45.90 12.70
C LEU A 5 3.52 45.22 11.79
N LEU A 6 2.87 45.98 10.89
CA LEU A 6 1.93 45.43 9.92
C LEU A 6 2.62 44.42 9.01
N LEU A 7 3.81 44.75 8.49
CA LEU A 7 4.60 43.86 7.65
C LEU A 7 4.98 42.56 8.37
N THR A 8 5.41 42.63 9.63
CA THR A 8 5.73 41.44 10.44
C THR A 8 4.51 40.54 10.64
N VAL A 9 3.33 41.10 10.91
CA VAL A 9 2.09 40.33 11.07
C VAL A 9 1.71 39.62 9.77
N VAL A 10 1.80 40.32 8.63
CA VAL A 10 1.50 39.73 7.33
C VAL A 10 2.47 38.60 7.01
N VAL A 11 3.77 38.79 7.22
CA VAL A 11 4.79 37.74 7.01
C VAL A 11 4.56 36.54 7.92
N ALA A 12 4.25 36.76 9.20
CA ALA A 12 3.95 35.69 10.15
C ALA A 12 2.70 34.90 9.74
N PHE A 13 1.67 35.57 9.25
CA PHE A 13 0.45 34.94 8.74
C PHE A 13 0.73 34.05 7.53
N PHE A 14 1.50 34.53 6.55
CA PHE A 14 1.92 33.71 5.40
C PHE A 14 2.80 32.54 5.82
N ALA A 15 3.76 32.74 6.74
CA ALA A 15 4.59 31.67 7.26
C ALA A 15 3.77 30.58 7.95
N LEU A 16 2.73 30.96 8.72
CA LEU A 16 1.81 30.02 9.34
C LEU A 16 1.01 29.22 8.31
N ILE A 17 0.49 29.87 7.27
CA ILE A 17 -0.24 29.19 6.19
C ILE A 17 0.68 28.20 5.47
N ILE A 18 1.89 28.62 5.12
CA ILE A 18 2.89 27.76 4.46
C ILE A 18 3.23 26.58 5.36
N ALA A 19 3.44 26.80 6.66
CA ALA A 19 3.71 25.73 7.63
C ALA A 19 2.54 24.75 7.77
N LEU A 20 1.30 25.22 7.72
CA LEU A 20 0.10 24.36 7.73
C LEU A 20 0.00 23.53 6.46
N ILE A 21 0.23 24.12 5.29
CA ILE A 21 0.23 23.40 3.99
C ILE A 21 1.38 22.38 3.94
N MET A 22 2.56 22.72 4.46
CA MET A 22 3.67 21.78 4.56
C MET A 22 3.37 20.67 5.56
N GLY A 23 2.64 20.98 6.63
CA GLY A 23 2.16 20.02 7.62
C GLY A 23 1.07 19.07 7.08
N THR A 24 0.25 19.50 6.12
CA THR A 24 -0.68 18.60 5.42
C THR A 24 0.03 17.74 4.37
N LEU A 25 1.04 18.27 3.68
CA LEU A 25 1.86 17.51 2.72
C LEU A 25 2.81 16.52 3.40
N SER A 26 3.36 16.86 4.56
CA SER A 26 4.18 15.95 5.40
C SER A 26 3.33 15.16 6.40
N GLY A 27 2.00 15.24 6.32
CA GLY A 27 1.06 14.62 7.26
C GLY A 27 0.85 13.12 7.07
N SER A 28 1.35 12.54 5.97
CA SER A 28 1.30 11.09 5.70
C SER A 28 2.58 10.38 6.16
N GLY A 29 2.97 10.60 7.42
CA GLY A 29 4.08 9.87 8.04
C GLY A 29 3.75 9.34 9.45
N GLU A 30 3.12 10.14 10.32
CA GLU A 30 3.05 9.78 11.75
C GLU A 30 1.76 10.23 12.46
N ARG A 31 0.64 10.41 11.74
CA ARG A 31 -0.69 10.65 12.36
C ARG A 31 -1.73 9.57 12.05
N GLN A 32 -1.27 8.42 11.58
CA GLN A 32 -1.95 7.13 11.69
C GLN A 32 -0.92 6.21 12.35
N SER A 33 -0.93 6.01 13.66
CA SER A 33 -1.22 4.68 14.24
C SER A 33 -1.29 4.75 15.77
N ALA A 34 -2.14 5.64 16.30
CA ALA A 34 -2.95 5.26 17.46
C ALA A 34 -4.22 4.50 16.99
N ARG A 35 -4.23 4.03 15.74
CA ARG A 35 -5.26 3.17 15.17
C ARG A 35 -4.86 1.74 15.45
N GLU A 36 -5.41 1.24 16.56
CA GLU A 36 -5.63 -0.17 16.82
C GLU A 36 -4.34 -1.00 16.76
N LEU A 37 -3.73 -1.24 17.93
CA LEU A 37 -3.04 -2.50 18.17
C LEU A 37 -4.08 -3.62 17.98
N HIS A 38 -4.44 -3.93 16.74
CA HIS A 38 -5.16 -5.14 16.43
C HIS A 38 -4.27 -6.29 16.92
N PRO A 39 -4.79 -7.18 17.78
CA PRO A 39 -4.07 -8.38 18.15
C PRO A 39 -3.49 -9.02 16.89
N ARG A 40 -2.22 -9.41 16.90
CA ARG A 40 -1.53 -10.03 15.76
C ARG A 40 -2.37 -11.10 15.03
N ALA A 41 -3.21 -11.82 15.78
CA ALA A 41 -4.17 -12.79 15.26
C ALA A 41 -5.21 -12.18 14.29
N GLU A 42 -5.75 -11.01 14.61
CA GLU A 42 -6.73 -10.29 13.77
C GLU A 42 -6.09 -9.78 12.47
N LEU A 43 -4.87 -9.24 12.53
CA LEU A 43 -4.13 -8.84 11.33
C LEU A 43 -3.84 -10.02 10.40
N MET A 44 -3.41 -11.15 10.96
CA MET A 44 -3.19 -12.37 10.18
C MET A 44 -4.49 -12.90 9.55
N GLN A 45 -5.62 -12.80 10.25
CA GLN A 45 -6.91 -13.21 9.72
C GLN A 45 -7.41 -12.25 8.64
N GLY A 46 -7.25 -10.94 8.82
CA GLY A 46 -7.55 -9.92 7.82
C GLY A 46 -6.77 -10.14 6.53
N ASN A 47 -5.46 -10.37 6.64
CA ASN A 47 -4.60 -10.66 5.48
C ASN A 47 -5.01 -11.93 4.74
N ARG A 48 -5.37 -13.00 5.47
CA ARG A 48 -5.87 -14.24 4.84
C ARG A 48 -7.18 -14.01 4.10
N ASN A 49 -8.07 -13.20 4.67
CA ASN A 49 -9.34 -12.87 4.04
C ASN A 49 -9.13 -12.02 2.78
N ALA A 50 -8.27 -11.00 2.86
CA ALA A 50 -7.89 -10.14 1.75
C ALA A 50 -7.34 -10.94 0.55
N VAL A 51 -6.44 -11.90 0.83
CA VAL A 51 -5.94 -12.84 -0.20
C VAL A 51 -7.06 -13.72 -0.76
N ALA A 52 -7.96 -14.25 0.08
CA ALA A 52 -9.08 -15.07 -0.38
C ALA A 52 -10.07 -14.30 -1.26
N THR A 53 -10.21 -12.98 -1.04
CA THR A 53 -11.06 -12.10 -1.85
C THR A 53 -10.34 -11.48 -3.04
N HIS A 54 -9.09 -11.88 -3.33
CA HIS A 54 -8.25 -11.31 -4.39
C HIS A 54 -7.96 -9.80 -4.23
N ASP A 55 -8.05 -9.30 -3.00
CA ASP A 55 -7.75 -7.91 -2.64
C ASP A 55 -6.38 -7.85 -1.94
N VAL A 56 -5.32 -8.14 -2.70
CA VAL A 56 -3.95 -8.19 -2.17
C VAL A 56 -3.43 -6.82 -1.72
N ASP A 57 -3.99 -5.72 -2.25
CA ASP A 57 -3.63 -4.35 -1.87
C ASP A 57 -4.10 -4.00 -0.45
N ALA A 58 -5.08 -4.72 0.09
CA ALA A 58 -5.57 -4.57 1.46
C ALA A 58 -4.74 -5.33 2.51
N VAL A 59 -3.66 -6.02 2.11
CA VAL A 59 -2.78 -6.76 3.04
C VAL A 59 -1.87 -5.79 3.80
N HIS A 60 -1.87 -5.89 5.13
CA HIS A 60 -1.03 -5.07 6.00
C HIS A 60 -0.07 -5.93 6.83
N LEU A 61 1.23 -5.63 6.74
CA LEU A 61 2.28 -6.34 7.47
C LEU A 61 2.81 -5.48 8.63
N GLU A 62 2.97 -6.10 9.80
CA GLU A 62 3.56 -5.46 10.97
C GLU A 62 5.10 -5.42 10.84
N LEU A 63 5.73 -4.31 11.25
CA LEU A 63 7.18 -4.21 11.37
C LEU A 63 7.65 -4.83 12.70
N ALA A 64 8.46 -5.89 12.61
CA ALA A 64 9.09 -6.50 13.77
C ALA A 64 10.50 -5.91 14.02
N LEU A 65 10.90 -5.79 15.29
CA LEU A 65 12.24 -5.33 15.71
C LEU A 65 13.39 -6.15 15.08
N ARG A 66 13.12 -7.42 14.76
CA ARG A 66 13.91 -8.24 13.86
C ARG A 66 12.97 -8.87 12.84
N GLY A 67 12.94 -8.29 11.64
CA GLY A 67 12.23 -8.81 10.48
C GLY A 67 13.17 -9.03 9.32
N TYR A 68 12.64 -9.61 8.24
CA TYR A 68 13.30 -9.58 6.94
C TYR A 68 13.35 -8.14 6.42
N ARG A 69 14.30 -7.85 5.54
CA ARG A 69 14.38 -6.53 4.91
C ARG A 69 13.22 -6.37 3.93
N GLN A 70 12.54 -5.23 3.99
CA GLN A 70 11.33 -4.98 3.21
C GLN A 70 11.58 -5.08 1.70
N ASP A 71 12.66 -4.48 1.20
CA ASP A 71 13.04 -4.53 -0.21
C ASP A 71 13.30 -5.95 -0.73
N GLN A 72 13.84 -6.84 0.10
CA GLN A 72 14.04 -8.25 -0.28
C GLN A 72 12.72 -9.03 -0.32
N VAL A 73 11.78 -8.68 0.57
CA VAL A 73 10.46 -9.29 0.60
C VAL A 73 9.64 -8.79 -0.60
N ASP A 74 9.71 -7.50 -0.92
CA ASP A 74 9.00 -6.89 -2.05
C ASP A 74 9.47 -7.51 -3.38
N ASP A 75 10.78 -7.63 -3.62
CA ASP A 75 11.35 -8.27 -4.81
C ASP A 75 10.92 -9.75 -4.94
N LEU A 76 10.91 -10.49 -3.83
CA LEU A 76 10.46 -11.89 -3.82
C LEU A 76 8.95 -12.00 -4.13
N ILE A 77 8.12 -11.12 -3.57
CA ILE A 77 6.68 -11.11 -3.82
C ILE A 77 6.40 -10.80 -5.29
N GLU A 78 7.08 -9.82 -5.88
CA GLU A 78 6.95 -9.47 -7.29
C GLU A 78 7.32 -10.65 -8.21
N ALA A 79 8.43 -11.33 -7.91
CA ALA A 79 8.83 -12.53 -8.65
C ALA A 79 7.81 -13.68 -8.52
N LEU A 80 7.18 -13.84 -7.36
CA LEU A 80 6.13 -14.84 -7.15
C LEU A 80 4.84 -14.49 -7.91
N PHE A 81 4.43 -13.22 -7.94
CA PHE A 81 3.28 -12.79 -8.74
C PHE A 81 3.50 -13.04 -10.22
N ALA A 82 4.67 -12.64 -10.75
CA ALA A 82 5.02 -12.92 -12.14
C ALA A 82 4.96 -14.42 -12.47
N ARG A 83 5.34 -15.28 -11.51
CA ARG A 83 5.25 -16.73 -11.67
C ARG A 83 3.81 -17.24 -11.65
N ILE A 84 2.96 -16.70 -10.79
CA ILE A 84 1.53 -17.07 -10.71
C ILE A 84 0.84 -16.68 -12.02
N ASP A 85 1.02 -15.46 -12.51
CA ASP A 85 0.46 -14.99 -13.77
C ASP A 85 0.84 -15.90 -14.95
N TYR A 86 2.12 -16.31 -15.00
CA TYR A 86 2.61 -17.24 -16.01
C TYR A 86 1.95 -18.62 -15.92
N LEU A 87 1.66 -19.13 -14.71
CA LEU A 87 0.97 -20.40 -14.53
C LEU A 87 -0.51 -20.30 -14.89
N GLU A 88 -1.18 -19.21 -14.53
CA GLU A 88 -2.59 -18.97 -14.87
C GLU A 88 -2.80 -18.88 -16.38
N GLN A 89 -1.91 -18.18 -17.09
CA GLN A 89 -1.93 -18.12 -18.56
C GLN A 89 -1.78 -19.51 -19.20
N GLN A 90 -0.95 -20.39 -18.65
CA GLN A 90 -0.81 -21.76 -19.16
C GLN A 90 -2.06 -22.60 -18.93
N VAL A 91 -2.71 -22.48 -17.76
CA VAL A 91 -3.97 -23.18 -17.47
C VAL A 91 -5.07 -22.72 -18.43
N GLN A 92 -5.20 -21.42 -18.65
CA GLN A 92 -6.16 -20.86 -19.61
C GLN A 92 -5.86 -21.29 -21.06
N GLY A 93 -4.58 -21.26 -21.46
CA GLY A 93 -4.14 -21.73 -22.77
C GLY A 93 -4.47 -23.21 -23.02
N ALA A 94 -4.20 -24.07 -22.03
CA ALA A 94 -4.51 -25.50 -22.11
C ALA A 94 -6.02 -25.78 -22.15
N GLY A 95 -6.84 -24.97 -21.47
CA GLY A 95 -8.31 -25.04 -21.55
C GLY A 95 -8.82 -24.70 -22.96
N LYS A 96 -8.31 -23.62 -23.55
CA LYS A 96 -8.71 -23.17 -24.89
C LYS A 96 -8.35 -24.17 -25.99
N THR A 97 -7.22 -24.88 -25.87
CA THR A 97 -6.85 -25.94 -26.82
C THR A 97 -7.81 -27.13 -26.78
N ARG A 98 -8.38 -27.47 -25.62
CA ARG A 98 -9.35 -28.58 -25.49
C ARG A 98 -10.71 -28.26 -26.09
N GLU A 99 -11.21 -27.03 -25.92
CA GLU A 99 -12.49 -26.61 -26.52
C GLU A 99 -12.43 -26.56 -28.06
N VAL A 100 -11.31 -26.12 -28.63
CA VAL A 100 -11.14 -26.05 -30.10
C VAL A 100 -11.15 -27.45 -30.72
N SER A 101 -10.53 -28.45 -30.10
CA SER A 101 -10.60 -29.84 -30.60
C SER A 101 -12.00 -30.45 -30.47
N ALA A 102 -12.78 -30.12 -29.42
CA ALA A 102 -14.13 -30.65 -29.24
C ALA A 102 -15.18 -30.06 -30.20
N HIS A 103 -14.89 -28.94 -30.86
CA HIS A 103 -15.77 -28.30 -31.85
C HIS A 103 -15.39 -28.61 -33.32
N THR A 104 -14.33 -29.39 -33.54
CA THR A 104 -13.84 -29.76 -34.88
C THR A 104 -14.16 -31.22 -35.24
N GLU A 105 -14.86 -31.96 -34.37
CA GLU A 105 -15.49 -33.26 -34.67
C GLU A 105 -17.00 -33.10 -34.87
#